data_AF-E4S5J6-F1
#
_entry.id   AF-E4S5J6-F1
#
_cell.length_a   1.000
_cell.length_b   1.000
_cell.length_c   1.000
_cell.angle_alpha   90.00
_cell.angle_beta   90.00
_cell.angle_gamma   90.00
#
_symmetry.space_group_name_H-M   'P 1'
#
loop_
_entity.id
_entity.type
_entity.pdbx_description
1 polymer ?
#
loop_
_entity_poly.entity_id
_entity_poly.type
_entity_poly.pdbx_seq_one_letter_code
_entity_poly.pdbx_strand_id
1 'polypeptide(L)'
;MQPKLIDEKTNEEYNIGDSDTVTAQFAIAIPIALGLAEALIASLLLIGKVIELFGEKYVEASEVIENVKNNKYEYYKAAIKNGILYIGPAIDYPTAFSRVYNFNLDVFCKNRDLARKLAQNVADSFPFGGFIRGPEKEGQSSIYFYHYHVYEILSPSSNSSYKLPCHIFFP
;
A
#
# COMPACT_ATOMS: atom_id res chain seq x y z
N MET A 1 47.66 -4.17 8.54
CA MET A 1 47.17 -3.89 7.17
C MET A 1 45.73 -3.45 7.30
N GLN A 2 45.37 -2.27 6.80
CA GLN A 2 43.97 -1.84 6.71
C GLN A 2 43.35 -2.39 5.41
N PRO A 3 42.08 -2.85 5.42
CA PRO A 3 41.40 -3.26 4.20
C PRO A 3 41.24 -2.05 3.26
N LYS A 4 41.51 -2.25 1.97
CA LYS A 4 41.29 -1.27 0.91
C LYS A 4 40.25 -1.79 -0.07
N LEU A 5 39.41 -0.91 -0.58
CA LEU A 5 38.58 -1.18 -1.76
C LEU A 5 39.27 -0.58 -2.98
N ILE A 6 39.26 -1.31 -4.09
CA ILE A 6 39.83 -0.88 -5.36
C ILE A 6 38.71 -0.88 -6.40
N ASP A 7 38.48 0.25 -7.06
CA ASP A 7 37.57 0.33 -8.19
C ASP A 7 38.24 -0.28 -9.43
N GLU A 8 37.75 -1.41 -9.94
CA GLU A 8 38.36 -2.14 -11.06
C GLU A 8 38.26 -1.42 -12.42
N LYS A 9 37.43 -0.38 -12.54
CA LYS A 9 37.27 0.38 -13.79
C LYS A 9 38.21 1.59 -13.86
N THR A 10 38.59 2.14 -12.72
CA THR A 10 39.34 3.39 -12.61
C THR A 10 40.67 3.24 -11.85
N ASN A 11 40.90 2.08 -11.22
CA ASN A 11 42.05 1.77 -10.37
C ASN A 11 42.20 2.70 -9.15
N GLU A 12 41.12 3.33 -8.69
CA GLU A 12 41.15 4.17 -7.50
C GLU A 12 41.07 3.33 -6.21
N GLU A 13 41.96 3.62 -5.25
CA GLU A 13 42.02 2.94 -3.95
C GLU A 13 41.38 3.78 -2.84
N TYR A 14 40.50 3.16 -2.05
CA TYR A 14 39.82 3.81 -0.91
C TYR A 14 40.16 3.07 0.40
N ASN A 15 40.70 3.81 1.36
CA ASN A 15 41.02 3.29 2.70
C ASN A 15 39.75 3.26 3.57
N ILE A 16 39.54 2.18 4.32
CA ILE A 16 38.41 2.06 5.26
C ILE A 16 38.86 2.45 6.69
N GLY A 17 38.26 3.52 7.24
CA GLY A 17 38.39 4.05 8.62
C GLY A 17 38.88 5.51 8.61
N ASP A 18 38.23 6.53 9.18
CA ASP A 18 37.40 6.66 10.40
C ASP A 18 36.04 7.37 10.15
N SER A 19 35.07 7.14 11.05
CA SER A 19 33.67 7.63 11.00
C SER A 19 33.57 9.17 11.15
N ASP A 20 32.55 9.86 10.61
CA ASP A 20 31.19 9.87 11.15
C ASP A 20 30.12 10.20 10.08
N THR A 21 29.07 9.39 10.08
CA THR A 21 27.81 9.56 9.33
C THR A 21 27.96 9.72 7.81
N VAL A 22 28.36 8.65 7.15
CA VAL A 22 27.94 8.44 5.76
C VAL A 22 26.45 8.12 5.81
N THR A 23 25.57 9.11 5.57
CA THR A 23 24.23 8.81 5.08
C THR A 23 24.41 8.07 3.77
N ALA A 24 24.27 6.76 3.80
CA ALA A 24 24.31 5.93 2.61
C ALA A 24 23.22 6.41 1.67
N GLN A 25 23.58 7.21 0.67
CA GLN A 25 22.75 7.37 -0.52
C GLN A 25 22.87 6.07 -1.30
N PHE A 26 22.04 5.09 -0.93
CA PHE A 26 21.87 3.88 -1.72
C PHE A 26 21.27 4.28 -3.07
N ALA A 27 22.12 4.45 -4.07
CA ALA A 27 21.73 4.45 -5.46
C ALA A 27 21.34 3.00 -5.83
N ILE A 28 20.07 2.65 -5.62
CA ILE A 28 19.56 1.35 -6.05
C ILE A 28 19.44 1.39 -7.57
N ALA A 29 20.38 0.75 -8.25
CA ALA A 29 20.25 0.38 -9.65
C ALA A 29 19.18 -0.71 -9.75
N ILE A 30 17.90 -0.31 -9.83
CA ILE A 30 16.80 -1.23 -10.15
C ILE A 30 17.02 -1.67 -11.61
N PRO A 31 17.28 -2.95 -11.90
CA PRO A 31 17.30 -3.44 -13.27
C PRO A 31 15.94 -3.13 -13.91
N ILE A 32 15.94 -2.46 -15.06
CA ILE A 32 14.74 -1.88 -15.72
C ILE A 32 13.75 -2.98 -16.21
N ALA A 33 14.01 -4.26 -15.95
CA ALA A 33 13.14 -5.39 -16.30
C ALA A 33 12.19 -5.82 -15.17
N LEU A 34 11.74 -4.88 -14.33
CA LEU A 34 10.96 -5.18 -13.14
C LEU A 34 9.57 -4.53 -13.23
N GLY A 35 8.53 -5.35 -13.00
CA GLY A 35 7.13 -4.93 -13.02
C GLY A 35 6.87 -3.87 -11.96
N LEU A 36 5.79 -3.09 -12.15
CA LEU A 36 5.43 -1.94 -11.30
C LEU A 36 5.41 -2.26 -9.78
N ALA A 37 5.25 -3.53 -9.42
CA ALA A 37 5.30 -4.04 -8.05
C ALA A 37 6.71 -3.97 -7.41
N GLU A 38 7.77 -4.32 -8.12
CA GLU A 38 9.09 -4.62 -7.51
C GLU A 38 9.90 -3.35 -7.20
N ALA A 39 9.87 -2.35 -8.09
CA ALA A 39 10.54 -1.06 -7.87
C ALA A 39 9.94 -0.28 -6.69
N LEU A 40 8.63 -0.42 -6.48
CA LEU A 40 7.93 0.21 -5.37
C LEU A 40 8.20 -0.53 -4.05
N ILE A 41 8.20 -1.87 -4.05
CA ILE A 41 8.57 -2.65 -2.87
C ILE A 41 9.95 -2.24 -2.39
N ALA A 42 10.95 -2.15 -3.27
CA ALA A 42 12.29 -1.69 -2.89
C ALA A 42 12.29 -0.30 -2.22
N SER A 43 11.46 0.62 -2.72
CA SER A 43 11.29 1.96 -2.14
C SER A 43 10.65 1.93 -0.76
N LEU A 44 9.63 1.08 -0.57
CA LEU A 44 8.89 0.91 0.68
C LEU A 44 9.72 0.16 1.75
N LEU A 45 10.51 -0.83 1.35
CA LEU A 45 11.35 -1.67 2.22
C LEU A 45 12.47 -0.91 2.92
N LEU A 46 12.95 0.19 2.33
CA LEU A 46 14.08 0.97 2.87
C LEU A 46 13.74 1.72 4.18
N ILE A 47 12.46 1.85 4.51
CA ILE A 47 11.98 2.88 5.43
C ILE A 47 11.14 2.29 6.57
N GLY A 48 10.47 1.15 6.36
CA GLY A 48 9.46 0.64 7.30
C GLY A 48 9.69 -0.80 7.78
N LYS A 49 8.92 -1.18 8.80
CA LYS A 49 8.83 -2.56 9.29
C LYS A 49 8.12 -3.43 8.26
N VAL A 50 8.85 -4.38 7.70
CA VAL A 50 8.39 -5.26 6.62
C VAL A 50 7.78 -6.54 7.19
N ILE A 51 6.63 -6.94 6.67
CA ILE A 51 6.05 -8.26 6.91
C ILE A 51 5.75 -8.96 5.58
N GLU A 52 5.67 -10.28 5.62
CA GLU A 52 5.19 -11.07 4.48
C GLU A 52 3.75 -11.51 4.72
N LEU A 53 2.88 -11.23 3.74
CA LEU A 53 1.49 -11.68 3.70
C LEU A 53 1.19 -12.20 2.30
N PHE A 54 0.58 -13.39 2.20
CA PHE A 54 0.22 -14.00 0.91
C PHE A 54 1.41 -14.13 -0.08
N GLY A 55 2.63 -14.34 0.43
CA GLY A 55 3.85 -14.43 -0.39
C GLY A 55 4.37 -13.08 -0.91
N GLU A 56 3.78 -11.96 -0.47
CA GLU A 56 4.16 -10.62 -0.89
C GLU A 56 4.63 -9.79 0.31
N LYS A 57 5.49 -8.81 0.05
CA LYS A 57 6.02 -7.91 1.08
C LYS A 57 5.07 -6.74 1.30
N TYR A 58 4.80 -6.45 2.56
CA TYR A 58 4.00 -5.32 3.02
C TYR A 58 4.79 -4.52 4.05
N VAL A 59 4.50 -3.22 4.14
CA VAL A 59 5.13 -2.28 5.07
C VAL A 59 4.07 -1.57 5.88
N GLU A 60 4.39 -1.21 7.12
CA GLU A 60 3.45 -0.46 7.97
C GLU A 60 3.08 0.89 7.32
N ALA A 61 1.78 1.19 7.24
CA ALA A 61 1.26 2.32 6.48
C ALA A 61 1.75 3.68 7.01
N SER A 62 1.92 3.82 8.33
CA SER A 62 2.41 5.06 8.95
C SER A 62 3.83 5.45 8.51
N GLU A 63 4.66 4.47 8.16
CA GLU A 63 6.05 4.68 7.76
C GLU A 63 6.18 5.15 6.31
N VAL A 64 5.16 4.92 5.48
CA VAL A 64 5.26 5.09 4.03
C VAL A 64 4.21 6.03 3.44
N ILE A 65 3.39 6.66 4.28
CA ILE A 65 2.24 7.45 3.84
C ILE A 65 2.63 8.62 2.92
N GLU A 66 3.69 9.35 3.26
CA GLU A 66 4.16 10.46 2.44
C GLU A 66 4.71 9.98 1.09
N ASN A 67 5.31 8.79 1.05
CA ASN A 67 5.74 8.19 -0.21
C ASN A 67 4.55 7.83 -1.08
N VAL A 68 3.51 7.24 -0.50
CA VAL A 68 2.27 6.90 -1.22
C VAL A 68 1.61 8.17 -1.79
N LYS A 69 1.47 9.23 -0.99
CA LYS A 69 0.89 10.51 -1.42
C LYS A 69 1.64 11.17 -2.57
N ASN A 70 2.95 10.97 -2.65
CA ASN A 70 3.82 11.60 -3.66
C ASN A 70 4.13 10.69 -4.86
N ASN A 71 3.75 9.41 -4.81
CA ASN A 71 4.05 8.46 -5.90
C ASN A 71 3.09 8.62 -7.10
N LYS A 72 3.43 8.01 -8.24
CA LYS A 72 2.58 7.93 -9.43
C LYS A 72 1.46 6.88 -9.32
N TYR A 73 1.61 5.89 -8.44
CA TYR A 73 0.61 4.83 -8.30
C TYR A 73 -0.62 5.29 -7.51
N GLU A 74 -1.79 4.80 -7.91
CA GLU A 74 -3.08 5.23 -7.36
C GLU A 74 -3.65 4.27 -6.31
N TYR A 75 -3.41 2.96 -6.48
CA TYR A 75 -3.98 1.89 -5.67
C TYR A 75 -2.90 0.92 -5.22
N TYR A 76 -3.06 0.38 -4.02
CA TYR A 76 -2.13 -0.53 -3.40
C TYR A 76 -2.90 -1.64 -2.70
N LYS A 77 -2.32 -2.85 -2.65
CA LYS A 77 -2.82 -3.90 -1.76
C LYS A 77 -2.69 -3.42 -0.32
N ALA A 78 -3.65 -3.79 0.53
CA ALA A 78 -3.62 -3.47 1.95
C ALA A 78 -4.03 -4.67 2.80
N ALA A 79 -3.61 -4.67 4.06
CA ALA A 79 -4.08 -5.66 5.03
C ALA A 79 -3.93 -5.13 6.44
N ILE A 80 -4.89 -5.45 7.30
CA ILE A 80 -4.75 -5.25 8.74
C ILE A 80 -4.20 -6.53 9.38
N LYS A 81 -3.13 -6.41 10.17
CA LYS A 81 -2.61 -7.50 11.01
C LYS A 81 -2.32 -6.99 12.41
N ASN A 82 -2.90 -7.65 13.41
CA ASN A 82 -2.77 -7.28 14.84
C ASN A 82 -3.10 -5.80 15.10
N GLY A 83 -4.11 -5.26 14.42
CA GLY A 83 -4.51 -3.85 14.58
C GLY A 83 -3.52 -2.84 13.98
N ILE A 84 -2.67 -3.27 13.04
CA ILE A 84 -1.76 -2.40 12.29
C ILE A 84 -2.10 -2.52 10.81
N LEU A 85 -2.22 -1.39 10.11
CA LEU A 85 -2.43 -1.34 8.67
C LEU A 85 -1.09 -1.46 7.94
N TYR A 86 -1.04 -2.36 6.97
CA TYR A 86 0.10 -2.52 6.10
C TYR A 86 -0.27 -2.28 4.63
N ILE A 87 0.64 -1.61 3.90
CA ILE A 87 0.54 -1.32 2.48
C ILE A 87 1.50 -2.24 1.73
N GLY A 88 0.97 -2.91 0.71
CA GLY A 88 1.69 -3.84 -0.14
C GLY A 88 1.97 -3.27 -1.53
N PRO A 89 2.17 -4.14 -2.53
CA PRO A 89 2.46 -3.74 -3.90
C PRO A 89 1.38 -2.82 -4.48
N ALA A 90 1.80 -1.89 -5.36
CA ALA A 90 0.88 -1.13 -6.19
C ALA A 90 0.15 -2.06 -7.16
N ILE A 91 -1.10 -1.72 -7.43
CA ILE A 91 -2.01 -2.45 -8.31
C ILE A 91 -2.74 -1.47 -9.22
N ASP A 92 -3.23 -1.97 -10.35
CA ASP A 92 -4.09 -1.18 -11.22
C ASP A 92 -5.54 -1.12 -10.69
N TYR A 93 -6.35 -0.27 -11.31
CA TYR A 93 -7.75 -0.11 -10.93
C TYR A 93 -8.57 -1.42 -11.05
N PRO A 94 -8.49 -2.21 -12.15
CA PRO A 94 -9.21 -3.48 -12.24
C PRO A 94 -8.87 -4.46 -11.11
N THR A 95 -7.59 -4.56 -10.73
CA THR A 95 -7.16 -5.40 -9.63
C THR A 95 -7.67 -4.88 -8.28
N ALA A 96 -7.65 -3.57 -8.06
CA ALA A 96 -8.21 -2.94 -6.86
C ALA A 96 -9.73 -3.19 -6.74
N PHE A 97 -10.46 -3.01 -7.85
CA PHE A 97 -11.89 -3.30 -7.93
C PHE A 97 -12.18 -4.77 -7.59
N SER A 98 -11.46 -5.70 -8.22
CA SER A 98 -11.64 -7.14 -8.00
C SER A 98 -11.31 -7.55 -6.56
N ARG A 99 -10.27 -6.97 -5.94
CA ARG A 99 -9.95 -7.17 -4.52
C ARG A 99 -11.13 -6.86 -3.61
N VAL A 100 -11.80 -5.74 -3.83
CA VAL A 100 -12.94 -5.33 -3.01
C VAL A 100 -14.17 -6.17 -3.38
N TYR A 101 -14.58 -6.16 -4.65
CA TYR A 101 -15.85 -6.72 -5.11
C TYR A 101 -15.91 -8.26 -5.04
N ASN A 102 -14.85 -8.95 -5.45
CA ASN A 102 -14.86 -10.42 -5.54
C ASN A 102 -14.28 -11.11 -4.30
N PHE A 103 -13.33 -10.47 -3.63
CA PHE A 103 -12.54 -11.12 -2.59
C PHE A 103 -12.72 -10.52 -1.19
N ASN A 104 -13.43 -9.40 -1.07
CA ASN A 104 -13.61 -8.69 0.19
C ASN A 104 -12.27 -8.39 0.87
N LEU A 105 -11.28 -7.92 0.11
CA LEU A 105 -9.94 -7.60 0.58
C LEU A 105 -9.69 -6.09 0.58
N ASP A 106 -8.93 -5.61 1.56
CA ASP A 106 -8.66 -4.19 1.76
C ASP A 106 -7.88 -3.55 0.59
N VAL A 107 -8.06 -2.25 0.35
CA VAL A 107 -7.27 -1.48 -0.62
C VAL A 107 -6.82 -0.19 0.03
N PHE A 108 -5.58 0.22 -0.24
CA PHE A 108 -5.11 1.56 0.10
C PHE A 108 -5.06 2.42 -1.16
N CYS A 109 -5.73 3.56 -1.14
CA CYS A 109 -5.77 4.52 -2.23
C CYS A 109 -4.85 5.70 -1.91
N LYS A 110 -4.23 6.27 -2.94
CA LYS A 110 -3.33 7.44 -2.80
C LYS A 110 -4.03 8.67 -2.19
N ASN A 111 -5.34 8.83 -2.38
CA ASN A 111 -6.11 9.94 -1.85
C ASN A 111 -7.60 9.59 -1.69
N ARG A 112 -8.33 10.50 -1.03
CA ARG A 112 -9.77 10.39 -0.75
C ARG A 112 -10.63 10.22 -2.00
N ASP A 113 -10.33 10.93 -3.08
CA ASP A 113 -11.17 10.91 -4.27
C ASP A 113 -11.09 9.56 -4.99
N LEU A 114 -9.90 8.97 -5.07
CA LEU A 114 -9.68 7.62 -5.59
C LEU A 114 -10.39 6.58 -4.71
N ALA A 115 -10.28 6.70 -3.38
CA ALA A 115 -10.97 5.81 -2.44
C ALA A 115 -12.49 5.86 -2.60
N ARG A 116 -13.06 7.06 -2.63
CA ARG A 116 -14.51 7.26 -2.83
C ARG A 116 -14.97 6.72 -4.18
N LYS A 117 -14.22 6.99 -5.25
CA LYS A 117 -14.55 6.52 -6.60
C LYS A 117 -14.53 4.99 -6.67
N LEU A 118 -13.51 4.35 -6.11
CA LEU A 118 -13.44 2.88 -6.05
C LEU A 118 -14.63 2.32 -5.26
N ALA A 119 -14.90 2.86 -4.07
CA ALA A 119 -16.00 2.42 -3.22
C ALA A 119 -17.36 2.55 -3.91
N GLN A 120 -17.61 3.69 -4.56
CA GLN A 120 -18.86 3.95 -5.28
C GLN A 120 -19.01 3.00 -6.46
N ASN A 121 -17.96 2.80 -7.26
CA ASN A 121 -18.03 1.91 -8.41
C ASN A 121 -18.32 0.45 -7.99
N VAL A 122 -17.75 -0.01 -6.88
CA VAL A 122 -18.06 -1.33 -6.30
C VAL A 122 -19.53 -1.37 -5.86
N ALA A 123 -20.00 -0.37 -5.12
CA ALA A 123 -21.38 -0.30 -4.65
C ALA A 123 -22.39 -0.32 -5.80
N ASP A 124 -22.12 0.42 -6.87
CA ASP A 124 -22.99 0.51 -8.06
C ASP A 124 -22.99 -0.77 -8.90
N SER A 125 -22.02 -1.67 -8.69
CA SER A 125 -21.89 -2.91 -9.46
C SER A 125 -22.71 -4.08 -8.90
N PHE A 126 -23.28 -3.95 -7.70
CA PHE A 126 -24.10 -5.00 -7.12
C PHE A 126 -25.45 -5.16 -7.86
N PRO A 127 -25.98 -6.39 -8.00
CA PRO A 127 -27.21 -6.64 -8.75
C PRO A 127 -28.44 -5.87 -8.29
N PHE A 128 -28.54 -5.62 -6.98
CA PHE A 128 -29.63 -4.84 -6.38
C PHE A 128 -29.16 -3.45 -5.91
N GLY A 129 -27.98 -3.03 -6.38
CA GLY A 129 -27.30 -1.83 -5.95
C GLY A 129 -26.60 -1.98 -4.59
N GLY A 130 -25.95 -0.88 -4.21
CA GLY A 130 -25.23 -0.77 -2.96
C GLY A 130 -25.07 0.69 -2.57
N PHE A 131 -24.47 0.93 -1.43
CA PHE A 131 -24.11 2.28 -0.99
C PHE A 131 -22.80 2.27 -0.23
N ILE A 132 -22.18 3.45 -0.13
CA ILE A 132 -20.96 3.64 0.65
C ILE A 132 -21.29 4.31 1.99
N ARG A 133 -20.53 3.99 3.05
CA ARG A 133 -20.49 4.79 4.28
C ARG A 133 -19.07 5.28 4.54
N GLY A 134 -19.00 6.45 5.17
CA GLY A 134 -17.75 7.14 5.51
C GLY A 134 -17.53 8.46 4.76
N PRO A 135 -16.31 9.04 4.85
CA PRO A 135 -15.14 8.40 5.43
C PRO A 135 -15.24 8.30 6.96
N GLU A 136 -14.99 7.10 7.48
CA GLU A 136 -14.94 6.83 8.92
C GLU A 136 -13.49 6.84 9.39
N LYS A 137 -13.28 7.11 10.68
CA LYS A 137 -11.99 7.00 11.38
C LYS A 137 -12.26 6.23 12.67
N GLU A 138 -12.01 4.92 12.66
CA GLU A 138 -12.39 4.03 13.77
C GLU A 138 -11.19 3.66 14.66
N GLY A 139 -11.36 3.69 16.00
CA GLY A 139 -10.47 3.11 17.01
C GLY A 139 -9.40 4.04 17.63
N GLN A 140 -8.70 3.56 18.70
CA GLN A 140 -7.69 4.32 19.48
C GLN A 140 -6.22 4.03 19.09
N SER A 141 -5.93 3.20 18.07
CA SER A 141 -4.58 2.73 17.69
C SER A 141 -4.14 3.16 16.27
N SER A 142 -2.94 2.76 15.82
CA SER A 142 -2.32 3.08 14.51
C SER A 142 -3.12 2.70 13.24
N ILE A 143 -4.38 2.25 13.37
CA ILE A 143 -5.38 2.03 12.31
C ILE A 143 -6.02 3.32 11.75
N TYR A 144 -5.59 4.51 12.17
CA TYR A 144 -6.24 5.82 11.94
C TYR A 144 -6.31 6.35 10.49
N PHE A 145 -6.22 5.50 9.48
CA PHE A 145 -6.46 5.93 8.10
C PHE A 145 -7.96 6.06 7.85
N TYR A 146 -8.36 7.19 7.27
CA TYR A 146 -9.73 7.35 6.83
C TYR A 146 -10.05 6.28 5.81
N HIS A 147 -11.26 5.73 5.88
CA HIS A 147 -11.68 4.70 4.95
C HIS A 147 -13.17 4.75 4.64
N TYR A 148 -13.52 4.13 3.53
CA TYR A 148 -14.91 3.86 3.16
C TYR A 148 -15.24 2.39 3.36
N HIS A 149 -16.48 2.14 3.76
CA HIS A 149 -17.12 0.83 3.73
C HIS A 149 -18.13 0.78 2.60
N VAL A 150 -18.22 -0.38 1.97
CA VAL A 150 -19.22 -0.68 0.94
C VAL A 150 -20.29 -1.58 1.53
N TYR A 151 -21.55 -1.28 1.23
CA TYR A 151 -22.71 -2.05 1.62
C TYR A 151 -23.43 -2.55 0.38
N GLU A 152 -23.64 -3.86 0.31
CA GLU A 152 -24.46 -4.50 -0.71
C GLU A 152 -25.92 -4.55 -0.23
N ILE A 153 -26.87 -4.20 -1.10
CA ILE A 153 -28.29 -4.43 -0.84
C ILE A 153 -28.59 -5.88 -1.21
N LEU A 154 -28.97 -6.70 -0.23
CA LEU A 154 -29.28 -8.12 -0.48
C LEU A 154 -30.68 -8.33 -1.04
N SER A 155 -31.61 -7.44 -0.67
CA SER A 155 -32.99 -7.47 -1.12
C SER A 155 -33.61 -6.09 -0.93
N PRO A 156 -34.10 -5.45 -2.01
CA PRO A 156 -34.76 -4.14 -1.91
C PRO A 156 -36.05 -4.18 -1.09
N SER A 157 -36.73 -5.33 -1.00
CA SER A 157 -38.02 -5.44 -0.33
C SER A 157 -37.93 -5.57 1.19
N SER A 158 -36.79 -6.06 1.71
CA SER A 158 -36.58 -6.30 3.15
C SER A 158 -35.71 -5.25 3.83
N ASN A 159 -35.26 -4.21 3.12
CA ASN A 159 -34.29 -3.22 3.61
C ASN A 159 -33.02 -3.84 4.22
N SER A 160 -32.67 -5.05 3.79
CA SER A 160 -31.51 -5.78 4.30
C SER A 160 -30.27 -5.42 3.49
N SER A 161 -29.20 -5.02 4.18
CA SER A 161 -27.89 -4.77 3.57
C SER A 161 -26.78 -5.55 4.27
N TYR A 162 -25.73 -5.86 3.53
CA TYR A 162 -24.53 -6.53 4.01
C TYR A 162 -23.34 -5.55 3.93
N LYS A 163 -22.69 -5.30 5.07
CA LYS A 163 -21.44 -4.54 5.13
C LYS A 163 -20.30 -5.44 4.64
N LEU A 164 -19.63 -5.09 3.55
CA LEU A 164 -18.40 -5.79 3.19
C LEU A 164 -17.37 -5.63 4.31
N PRO A 165 -16.63 -6.70 4.67
CA PRO A 165 -15.66 -6.65 5.77
C PRO A 165 -14.39 -5.89 5.41
N CYS A 166 -14.15 -5.62 4.12
CA CYS A 166 -12.99 -4.87 3.66
C CYS A 166 -13.15 -3.35 3.85
N HIS A 167 -12.00 -2.69 3.82
CA HIS A 167 -11.86 -1.25 3.95
C HIS A 167 -11.15 -0.69 2.72
N ILE A 168 -11.59 0.49 2.29
CA ILE A 168 -10.91 1.25 1.23
C ILE A 168 -10.29 2.48 1.88
N PHE A 169 -9.02 2.34 2.28
CA PHE A 169 -8.25 3.31 3.05
C PHE A 169 -7.68 4.44 2.18
N PHE A 170 -7.38 5.56 2.81
CA PHE A 170 -6.61 6.65 2.22
C PHE A 170 -5.92 7.50 3.31
N PRO A 171 -4.92 8.33 2.94
CA PRO A 171 -4.22 9.24 3.85
C PRO A 171 -5.14 10.28 4.51
#